data_AF-A0A4R8SCI9-F1
#
_entry.id   AF-A0A4R8SCI9-F1
#
_cell.length_a   1.000
_cell.length_b   1.000
_cell.length_c   1.000
_cell.angle_alpha   90.00
_cell.angle_beta   90.00
_cell.angle_gamma   90.00
#
_symmetry.space_group_name_H-M   'P 1'
#
loop_
_entity.id
_entity.type
_entity.pdbx_description
1 polymer ?
#
loop_
_entity_poly.entity_id
_entity_poly.type
_entity_poly.pdbx_seq_one_letter_code
_entity_poly.pdbx_strand_id
1 'polypeptide(L)'
;MSRRLTGLLQKNSRLADAVGITGAAIAIVATLLALSVFPDASARNPVRDFYNHWSAWVLFGLVALTVFFFGQIWSLGWLTAAIRRVEGIGPYTWITFGAELMFMTVFNVEIGVWATAHLLADRIGDEALYVLHVAGFVIAAPVAFAGMAYFAAIIALQRATSMFPTYLVVIAAVAVVGNFGAVGGLFTVSGPLNAANGAIAIGGPMLVWSLWYGALPGWYVRHQAAREERAPVTNSP
;
A
#
# COMPACT_ATOMS: atom_id res chain seq x y z
N MET A 1 14.88 -16.81 8.09
CA MET A 1 13.69 -17.51 8.61
C MET A 1 14.05 -18.99 8.76
N SER A 2 13.88 -19.61 9.94
CA SER A 2 14.32 -20.99 10.16
C SER A 2 13.39 -21.99 9.45
N ARG A 3 13.93 -23.11 8.95
CA ARG A 3 13.13 -24.19 8.30
C ARG A 3 11.93 -24.65 9.15
N ARG A 4 12.06 -24.59 10.49
CA ARG A 4 10.97 -24.89 11.43
C ARG A 4 9.81 -23.89 11.35
N LEU A 5 10.10 -22.60 11.23
CA LEU A 5 9.06 -21.57 11.14
C LEU A 5 8.30 -21.65 9.81
N THR A 6 9.02 -21.93 8.72
CA THR A 6 8.43 -22.15 7.39
C THR A 6 7.51 -23.37 7.40
N GLY A 7 7.96 -24.51 7.95
CA GLY A 7 7.13 -25.72 8.04
C GLY A 7 5.87 -25.57 8.92
N LEU A 8 5.93 -24.76 9.97
CA LEU A 8 4.76 -24.44 10.81
C LEU A 8 3.74 -23.57 10.08
N LEU A 9 4.19 -22.58 9.31
CA LEU A 9 3.31 -21.72 8.51
C LEU A 9 2.72 -22.47 7.31
N GLN A 10 3.46 -23.39 6.69
CA GLN A 10 2.96 -24.21 5.59
C GLN A 10 1.81 -25.13 6.05
N LYS A 11 1.97 -25.80 7.20
CA LYS A 11 0.88 -26.59 7.81
C LYS A 11 -0.36 -25.75 8.14
N ASN A 12 -0.18 -24.46 8.37
CA ASN A 12 -1.23 -23.52 8.75
C ASN A 12 -1.38 -22.37 7.75
N SER A 13 -1.34 -22.64 6.45
CA SER A 13 -1.46 -21.59 5.41
C SER A 13 -2.74 -20.74 5.57
N ARG A 14 -3.82 -21.34 6.09
CA ARG A 14 -5.07 -20.65 6.46
C ARG A 14 -4.89 -19.61 7.57
N LEU A 15 -3.94 -19.81 8.48
CA LEU A 15 -3.60 -18.83 9.52
C LEU A 15 -2.93 -17.60 8.91
N ALA A 16 -2.05 -17.81 7.91
CA ALA A 16 -1.44 -16.69 7.18
C ALA A 16 -2.49 -15.89 6.39
N ASP A 17 -3.46 -16.56 5.75
CA ASP A 17 -4.61 -15.89 5.15
C ASP A 17 -5.42 -15.12 6.19
N ALA A 18 -5.74 -15.73 7.33
CA ALA A 18 -6.53 -15.10 8.39
C ALA A 18 -5.85 -13.84 8.93
N VAL A 19 -4.55 -13.91 9.26
CA VAL A 19 -3.78 -12.76 9.75
C VAL A 19 -3.72 -11.67 8.69
N GLY A 20 -3.47 -12.02 7.43
CA GLY A 20 -3.42 -11.05 6.33
C GLY A 20 -4.76 -10.36 6.08
N ILE A 21 -5.87 -11.13 6.04
CA ILE A 21 -7.22 -10.60 5.85
C ILE A 21 -7.65 -9.74 7.04
N THR A 22 -7.39 -10.18 8.28
CA THR A 22 -7.68 -9.39 9.47
C THR A 22 -6.88 -8.08 9.47
N GLY A 23 -5.60 -8.13 9.12
CA GLY A 23 -4.76 -6.93 8.97
C GLY A 23 -5.32 -5.96 7.94
N ALA A 24 -5.71 -6.45 6.76
CA ALA A 24 -6.34 -5.64 5.73
C ALA A 24 -7.67 -5.04 6.19
N ALA A 25 -8.52 -5.82 6.86
CA ALA A 25 -9.79 -5.34 7.40
C ALA A 25 -9.58 -4.21 8.42
N ILE A 26 -8.60 -4.36 9.33
CA ILE A 26 -8.24 -3.31 10.30
C ILE A 26 -7.75 -2.06 9.57
N ALA A 27 -6.86 -2.19 8.58
CA ALA A 27 -6.34 -1.07 7.81
C ALA A 27 -7.46 -0.34 7.03
N ILE A 28 -8.39 -1.08 6.44
CA ILE A 28 -9.56 -0.54 5.74
C ILE A 28 -10.45 0.23 6.70
N VAL A 29 -10.81 -0.36 7.85
CA VAL A 29 -11.65 0.31 8.85
C VAL A 29 -10.96 1.57 9.38
N ALA A 30 -9.67 1.49 9.71
CA ALA A 30 -8.89 2.63 10.16
C ALA A 30 -8.85 3.74 9.11
N THR A 31 -8.70 3.39 7.82
CA THR A 31 -8.77 4.34 6.71
C THR A 31 -10.13 5.03 6.67
N LEU A 32 -11.23 4.27 6.69
CA LEU A 32 -12.59 4.84 6.63
C LEU A 32 -12.87 5.76 7.84
N LEU A 33 -12.40 5.38 9.02
CA LEU A 33 -12.48 6.23 10.21
C LEU A 33 -11.65 7.51 10.05
N ALA A 34 -10.41 7.40 9.53
CA ALA A 34 -9.58 8.57 9.26
C ALA A 34 -10.25 9.52 8.26
N LEU A 35 -10.82 9.01 7.17
CA LEU A 35 -11.55 9.82 6.18
C LEU A 35 -12.76 10.55 6.77
N SER A 36 -13.39 10.00 7.81
CA SER A 36 -14.53 10.65 8.48
C SER A 36 -14.12 11.84 9.36
N VAL A 37 -12.85 11.94 9.75
CA VAL A 37 -12.35 12.99 10.64
C VAL A 37 -11.34 13.93 9.96
N PHE A 38 -10.79 13.55 8.81
CA PHE A 38 -9.85 14.38 8.07
C PHE A 38 -10.57 15.63 7.51
N PRO A 39 -9.95 16.82 7.68
CA PRO A 39 -10.56 18.05 7.24
C PRO A 39 -10.67 18.08 5.71
N ASP A 40 -11.73 18.73 5.22
CA ASP A 40 -11.88 19.01 3.80
C ASP A 40 -10.79 19.99 3.36
N ALA A 41 -10.13 19.70 2.23
CA ALA A 41 -9.03 20.53 1.76
C ALA A 41 -9.51 21.87 1.18
N SER A 42 -10.82 22.07 1.01
CA SER A 42 -11.39 23.34 0.57
C SER A 42 -11.47 24.41 1.66
N ALA A 43 -11.25 24.05 2.93
CA ALA A 43 -11.34 24.98 4.06
C ALA A 43 -10.10 24.92 4.97
N ARG A 44 -9.54 26.10 5.26
CA ARG A 44 -8.33 26.24 6.10
C ARG A 44 -8.60 26.02 7.60
N ASN A 45 -9.68 26.60 8.12
CA ASN A 45 -9.97 26.64 9.55
C ASN A 45 -10.07 25.23 10.21
N PRO A 46 -10.68 24.22 9.59
CA PRO A 46 -10.79 22.88 10.18
C PRO A 46 -9.46 22.15 10.40
N VAL A 47 -8.37 22.53 9.71
CA VAL A 47 -7.08 21.82 9.82
C VAL A 47 -6.44 22.04 11.20
N ARG A 48 -6.49 23.26 11.74
CA ARG A 48 -5.97 23.55 13.08
C ARG A 48 -6.68 22.71 14.14
N ASP A 49 -8.00 22.72 14.11
CA ASP A 49 -8.83 21.99 15.06
C ASP A 49 -8.59 20.48 14.96
N PHE A 50 -8.39 19.97 13.75
CA PHE A 50 -8.01 18.59 13.52
C PHE A 50 -6.71 18.23 14.24
N TYR A 51 -5.63 19.00 14.06
CA TYR A 51 -4.36 18.70 14.74
C TYR A 51 -4.47 18.87 16.26
N ASN A 52 -5.24 19.83 16.76
CA ASN A 52 -5.46 20.00 18.20
C ASN A 52 -6.17 18.79 18.83
N HIS A 53 -7.13 18.20 18.11
CA HIS A 53 -7.95 17.11 18.63
C HIS A 53 -7.36 15.71 18.36
N TRP A 54 -6.70 15.52 17.22
CA TRP A 54 -6.26 14.21 16.71
C TRP A 54 -4.74 14.02 16.70
N SER A 55 -3.96 14.95 17.26
CA SER A 55 -2.49 14.93 17.22
C SER A 55 -1.87 13.56 17.53
N ALA A 56 -2.29 12.91 18.62
CA ALA A 56 -1.77 11.62 19.03
C ALA A 56 -2.10 10.49 18.04
N TRP A 57 -3.28 10.53 17.44
CA TRP A 57 -3.71 9.56 16.43
C TRP A 57 -2.97 9.74 15.10
N VAL A 58 -2.71 11.00 14.71
CA VAL A 58 -1.86 11.32 13.55
C VAL A 58 -0.47 10.72 13.77
N LEU A 59 0.15 10.97 14.93
CA LEU A 59 1.47 10.42 15.25
C LEU A 59 1.46 8.88 15.24
N PHE A 60 0.46 8.26 15.85
CA PHE A 60 0.31 6.81 15.84
C PHE A 60 0.21 6.26 14.42
N GLY A 61 -0.59 6.89 13.55
CA GLY A 61 -0.71 6.51 12.14
C GLY A 61 0.62 6.63 11.38
N LEU A 62 1.34 7.73 11.56
CA LEU A 62 2.67 7.93 10.95
C LEU A 62 3.67 6.85 11.38
N VAL A 63 3.69 6.49 12.67
CA VAL A 63 4.56 5.41 13.18
C VAL A 63 4.14 4.06 12.61
N ALA A 64 2.84 3.75 12.59
CA ALA A 64 2.33 2.50 12.05
C ALA A 64 2.66 2.33 10.55
N LEU A 65 2.47 3.38 9.75
CA LEU A 65 2.87 3.40 8.34
C LEU A 65 4.39 3.23 8.17
N THR A 66 5.18 3.86 9.03
CA THR A 66 6.65 3.69 9.05
C THR A 66 7.05 2.23 9.27
N VAL A 67 6.44 1.55 10.23
CA VAL A 67 6.70 0.12 10.50
C VAL A 67 6.26 -0.75 9.30
N PHE A 68 5.11 -0.43 8.71
CA PHE A 68 4.59 -1.13 7.54
C PHE A 68 5.57 -1.09 6.35
N PHE A 69 6.27 0.03 6.12
CA PHE A 69 7.26 0.13 5.03
C PHE A 69 8.36 -0.92 5.09
N PHE A 70 8.81 -1.36 6.28
CA PHE A 70 9.80 -2.44 6.35
C PHE A 70 9.25 -3.75 5.78
N GLY A 71 7.99 -4.06 6.09
CA GLY A 71 7.28 -5.19 5.48
C GLY A 71 7.11 -5.02 3.98
N GLN A 72 6.80 -3.81 3.53
CA GLN A 72 6.62 -3.47 2.12
C GLN A 72 7.93 -3.63 1.32
N ILE A 73 9.06 -3.11 1.81
CA ILE A 73 10.38 -3.23 1.18
C ILE A 73 10.78 -4.71 1.05
N TRP A 74 10.57 -5.47 2.13
CA TRP A 74 10.84 -6.90 2.11
C TRP A 74 9.97 -7.64 1.08
N SER A 75 8.67 -7.32 1.06
CA SER A 75 7.71 -7.87 0.10
C SER A 75 8.10 -7.57 -1.34
N LEU A 76 8.46 -6.32 -1.63
CA LEU A 76 8.95 -5.88 -2.94
C LEU A 76 10.17 -6.71 -3.38
N GLY A 77 11.21 -6.77 -2.56
CA GLY A 77 12.42 -7.53 -2.89
C GLY A 77 12.14 -9.02 -3.13
N TRP A 78 11.25 -9.62 -2.34
CA TRP A 78 10.84 -10.99 -2.55
C TRP A 78 10.02 -11.18 -3.83
N LEU A 79 9.01 -10.34 -4.08
CA LEU A 79 8.15 -10.38 -5.26
C LEU A 79 8.97 -10.20 -6.54
N THR A 80 9.87 -9.22 -6.57
CA THR A 80 10.78 -9.00 -7.70
C THR A 80 11.60 -10.27 -8.00
N ALA A 81 12.17 -10.90 -6.97
CA ALA A 81 12.92 -12.14 -7.15
C ALA A 81 12.03 -13.31 -7.63
N ALA A 82 10.80 -13.41 -7.13
CA ALA A 82 9.85 -14.44 -7.55
C ALA A 82 9.42 -14.25 -9.01
N ILE A 83 9.05 -13.02 -9.40
CA ILE A 83 8.66 -12.66 -10.76
C ILE A 83 9.82 -12.92 -11.72
N ARG A 84 11.04 -12.46 -11.38
CA ARG A 84 12.23 -12.63 -12.22
C ARG A 84 12.52 -14.10 -12.56
N ARG A 85 12.27 -15.02 -11.61
CA ARG A 85 12.49 -16.46 -11.82
C ARG A 85 11.51 -17.07 -12.80
N VAL A 86 10.28 -16.56 -12.84
CA VAL A 86 9.22 -17.07 -13.74
C VAL A 86 9.30 -16.40 -15.10
N GLU A 87 9.55 -15.09 -15.13
CA GLU A 87 9.56 -14.30 -16.34
C GLU A 87 10.88 -14.39 -17.13
N GLY A 88 12.01 -14.66 -16.47
CA GLY A 88 13.32 -14.60 -17.11
C GLY A 88 13.69 -13.16 -17.44
N ILE A 89 14.05 -12.85 -18.70
CA ILE A 89 14.57 -11.53 -19.13
C ILE A 89 13.46 -10.50 -19.41
N GLY A 90 12.18 -10.84 -19.18
CA GLY A 90 11.04 -9.98 -19.52
C GLY A 90 10.95 -8.64 -18.75
N PRO A 91 10.08 -7.73 -19.22
CA PRO A 91 9.97 -6.36 -18.72
C PRO A 91 9.13 -6.22 -17.43
N TYR A 92 8.21 -7.13 -17.13
CA TYR A 92 7.25 -7.00 -16.04
C TYR A 92 7.91 -6.96 -14.66
N THR A 93 9.02 -7.68 -14.48
CA THR A 93 9.86 -7.61 -13.26
C THR A 93 10.28 -6.17 -12.98
N TRP A 94 10.75 -5.46 -14.02
CA TRP A 94 11.26 -4.10 -13.88
C TRP A 94 10.14 -3.07 -13.77
N ILE A 95 9.03 -3.29 -14.48
CA ILE A 95 7.84 -2.44 -14.36
C ILE A 95 7.28 -2.54 -12.95
N THR A 96 7.05 -3.76 -12.43
CA THR A 96 6.55 -3.96 -11.06
C THR A 96 7.52 -3.40 -10.02
N PHE A 97 8.82 -3.71 -10.14
CA PHE A 97 9.83 -3.18 -9.21
C PHE A 97 9.88 -1.64 -9.22
N GLY A 98 10.04 -1.04 -10.39
CA GLY A 98 10.15 0.42 -10.53
C GLY A 98 8.88 1.14 -10.10
N ALA A 99 7.71 0.62 -10.46
CA ALA A 99 6.43 1.21 -10.10
C ALA A 99 6.16 1.16 -8.59
N GLU A 100 6.40 0.03 -7.93
CA GLU A 100 6.24 -0.09 -6.47
C GLU A 100 7.29 0.77 -5.74
N LEU A 101 8.54 0.83 -6.22
CA LEU A 101 9.56 1.68 -5.64
C LEU A 101 9.20 3.18 -5.76
N MET A 102 8.69 3.62 -6.91
CA MET A 102 8.19 4.98 -7.09
C MET A 102 7.01 5.26 -6.16
N PHE A 103 6.07 4.31 -6.05
CA PHE A 103 4.94 4.38 -5.12
C PHE A 103 5.41 4.62 -3.68
N MET A 104 6.32 3.77 -3.22
CA MET A 104 6.89 3.85 -1.86
C MET A 104 7.65 5.14 -1.61
N THR A 105 8.42 5.61 -2.60
CA THR A 105 9.22 6.84 -2.47
C THR A 105 8.33 8.04 -2.24
N VAL A 106 7.28 8.22 -3.06
CA VAL A 106 6.35 9.34 -2.90
C VAL A 106 5.58 9.22 -1.60
N PHE A 107 5.16 8.01 -1.20
CA PHE A 107 4.45 7.81 0.06
C PHE A 107 5.31 8.16 1.29
N ASN A 108 6.63 7.92 1.24
CA ASN A 108 7.55 8.39 2.27
C ASN A 108 7.68 9.92 2.30
N VAL A 109 7.69 10.58 1.13
CA VAL A 109 7.69 12.04 1.04
C VAL A 109 6.41 12.62 1.66
N GLU A 110 5.25 12.08 1.31
CA GLU A 110 3.94 12.45 1.88
C GLU A 110 3.93 12.32 3.41
N ILE A 111 4.37 11.18 3.94
CA ILE A 111 4.45 10.93 5.38
C ILE A 111 5.42 11.90 6.05
N GLY A 112 6.55 12.23 5.42
CA GLY A 112 7.49 13.24 5.92
C GLY A 112 6.88 14.64 5.99
N VAL A 113 6.07 15.02 5.00
CA VAL A 113 5.35 16.29 4.99
C VAL A 113 4.29 16.33 6.11
N TRP A 114 3.52 15.26 6.30
CA TRP A 114 2.55 15.19 7.40
C TRP A 114 3.20 15.15 8.79
N ALA A 115 4.32 14.45 8.92
CA ALA A 115 5.12 14.46 10.14
C ALA A 115 5.62 15.88 10.44
N THR A 116 6.05 16.62 9.41
CA THR A 116 6.45 18.03 9.54
C THR A 116 5.27 18.90 9.99
N ALA A 117 4.10 18.74 9.37
CA ALA A 117 2.88 19.44 9.76
C ALA A 117 2.53 19.19 11.25
N HIS A 118 2.59 17.93 11.68
CA HIS A 118 2.34 17.54 13.08
C HIS A 118 3.37 18.15 14.04
N LEU A 119 4.67 18.01 13.76
CA LEU A 119 5.75 18.50 14.64
C LEU A 119 5.79 20.02 14.76
N LEU A 120 5.35 20.73 13.72
CA LEU A 120 5.36 22.19 13.67
C LEU A 120 4.01 22.80 14.00
N ALA A 121 2.95 22.00 14.25
CA ALA A 121 1.59 22.51 14.42
C ALA A 121 1.54 23.71 15.37
N ASP A 122 2.06 23.61 16.58
CA ASP A 122 2.01 24.68 17.59
C ASP A 122 3.00 25.84 17.36
N ARG A 123 3.80 25.77 16.28
CA ARG A 123 4.91 26.71 16.00
C ARG A 123 4.72 27.53 14.73
N ILE A 124 3.71 27.21 13.93
CA ILE A 124 3.44 27.88 12.65
C ILE A 124 2.01 28.39 12.61
N GLY A 125 1.79 29.43 11.81
CA GLY A 125 0.45 29.95 11.55
C GLY A 125 -0.42 28.94 10.77
N ASP A 126 -1.74 29.12 10.86
CA ASP A 126 -2.71 28.18 10.26
C ASP A 126 -2.55 28.02 8.74
N GLU A 127 -1.99 29.02 8.07
CA GLU A 127 -1.75 28.97 6.62
C GLU A 127 -0.69 27.95 6.28
N ALA A 128 0.45 28.03 6.97
CA ALA A 128 1.56 27.12 6.78
C ALA A 128 1.15 25.69 7.18
N LEU A 129 0.38 25.54 8.26
CA LEU A 129 -0.14 24.24 8.67
C LEU A 129 -1.09 23.64 7.62
N TYR A 130 -2.02 24.45 7.10
CA TYR A 130 -2.91 24.05 6.01
C TYR A 130 -2.14 23.63 4.76
N VAL A 131 -1.15 24.44 4.33
CA VAL A 131 -0.33 24.13 3.15
C VAL A 131 0.42 22.81 3.34
N LEU A 132 1.04 22.58 4.49
CA LEU A 132 1.74 21.32 4.77
C LEU A 132 0.77 20.13 4.80
N HIS A 133 -0.38 20.27 5.43
CA HIS A 133 -1.39 19.22 5.48
C HIS A 133 -1.85 18.81 4.08
N VAL A 134 -2.26 19.79 3.27
CA VAL A 134 -2.78 19.56 1.91
C VAL A 134 -1.68 19.10 0.96
N ALA A 135 -0.45 19.64 1.07
CA ALA A 135 0.66 19.30 0.21
C ALA A 135 1.01 17.81 0.26
N GLY A 136 0.91 17.17 1.43
CA GLY A 136 1.12 15.72 1.55
C GLY A 136 0.20 14.93 0.60
N PHE A 137 -1.10 15.24 0.59
CA PHE A 137 -2.08 14.58 -0.28
C PHE A 137 -1.90 14.91 -1.77
N VAL A 138 -1.60 16.18 -2.08
CA VAL A 138 -1.44 16.61 -3.49
C VAL A 138 -0.20 15.97 -4.12
N ILE A 139 0.89 15.82 -3.37
CA ILE A 139 2.12 15.18 -3.84
C ILE A 139 1.90 13.67 -4.09
N ALA A 140 0.97 13.05 -3.37
CA ALA A 140 0.65 11.63 -3.55
C ALA A 140 -0.14 11.36 -4.84
N ALA A 141 -1.01 12.26 -5.27
CA ALA A 141 -1.92 12.02 -6.40
C ALA A 141 -1.23 11.63 -7.73
N PRO A 142 -0.08 12.17 -8.14
CA PRO A 142 0.66 11.70 -9.33
C PRO A 142 1.13 10.24 -9.21
N VAL A 143 1.30 9.71 -8.00
CA VAL A 143 1.76 8.34 -7.78
C VAL A 143 0.70 7.29 -8.09
N ALA A 144 -0.55 7.71 -8.23
CA ALA A 144 -1.65 6.88 -8.73
C ALA A 144 -1.27 6.14 -10.02
N PHE A 145 -0.55 6.80 -10.93
CA PHE A 145 -0.10 6.19 -12.19
C PHE A 145 0.93 5.08 -11.97
N ALA A 146 1.80 5.21 -10.97
CA ALA A 146 2.75 4.16 -10.60
C ALA A 146 1.99 2.94 -10.03
N GLY A 147 1.01 3.17 -9.15
CA GLY A 147 0.14 2.10 -8.66
C GLY A 147 -0.61 1.40 -9.79
N MET A 148 -1.19 2.14 -10.73
CA MET A 148 -1.85 1.57 -11.91
C MET A 148 -0.88 0.74 -12.76
N ALA A 149 0.32 1.26 -13.04
CA ALA A 149 1.33 0.55 -13.82
C ALA A 149 1.77 -0.76 -13.15
N TYR A 150 1.93 -0.74 -11.82
CA TYR A 150 2.24 -1.93 -11.03
C TYR A 150 1.17 -3.02 -11.22
N PHE A 151 -0.10 -2.69 -10.94
CA PHE A 151 -1.16 -3.68 -10.99
C PHE A 151 -1.50 -4.13 -12.42
N ALA A 152 -1.37 -3.23 -13.41
CA ALA A 152 -1.47 -3.61 -14.81
C ALA A 152 -0.38 -4.62 -15.21
N ALA A 153 0.86 -4.43 -14.73
CA ALA A 153 1.94 -5.37 -14.96
C ALA A 153 1.69 -6.73 -14.28
N ILE A 154 1.12 -6.76 -13.08
CA ILE A 154 0.69 -8.01 -12.41
C ILE A 154 -0.34 -8.77 -13.26
N ILE A 155 -1.35 -8.08 -13.81
CA ILE A 155 -2.37 -8.70 -14.66
C ILE A 155 -1.75 -9.23 -15.96
N ALA A 156 -0.87 -8.46 -16.60
CA ALA A 156 -0.19 -8.86 -17.82
C ALA A 156 0.74 -10.06 -17.57
N LEU A 157 1.50 -10.02 -16.47
CA LEU A 157 2.36 -11.11 -16.04
C LEU A 157 1.57 -12.38 -15.76
N GLN A 158 0.39 -12.26 -15.13
CA GLN A 158 -0.50 -13.40 -14.95
C GLN A 158 -0.86 -14.04 -16.29
N ARG A 159 -1.24 -13.25 -17.29
CA ARG A 159 -1.61 -13.78 -18.62
C ARG A 159 -0.43 -14.47 -19.29
N ALA A 160 0.78 -13.96 -19.08
CA ALA A 160 1.99 -14.51 -19.67
C ALA A 160 2.50 -15.79 -18.96
N THR A 161 2.29 -15.92 -17.65
CA THR A 161 3.01 -16.92 -16.84
C THR A 161 2.14 -17.78 -15.93
N SER A 162 0.86 -17.43 -15.75
CA SER A 162 -0.04 -18.06 -14.77
C SER A 162 0.51 -18.11 -13.34
N MET A 163 1.40 -17.17 -12.98
CA MET A 163 2.08 -17.13 -11.69
C MET A 163 1.16 -16.87 -10.49
N PHE A 164 0.13 -16.05 -10.68
CA PHE A 164 -0.77 -15.60 -9.65
C PHE A 164 -2.11 -16.36 -9.66
N PRO A 165 -2.70 -16.62 -8.50
CA PRO A 165 -4.06 -17.12 -8.40
C PRO A 165 -5.08 -16.04 -8.77
N THR A 166 -6.27 -16.47 -9.22
CA THR A 166 -7.35 -15.59 -9.70
C THR A 166 -7.71 -14.47 -8.73
N TYR A 167 -7.77 -14.72 -7.42
CA TYR A 167 -8.15 -13.68 -6.45
C TYR A 167 -7.14 -12.51 -6.40
N LEU A 168 -5.84 -12.75 -6.53
CA LEU A 168 -4.84 -11.67 -6.59
C LEU A 168 -4.98 -10.86 -7.89
N VAL A 169 -5.36 -11.51 -8.98
CA VAL A 169 -5.59 -10.86 -10.28
C VAL A 169 -6.84 -9.99 -10.24
N VAL A 170 -7.90 -10.45 -9.57
CA VAL A 170 -9.10 -9.64 -9.32
C VAL A 170 -8.76 -8.43 -8.45
N ILE A 171 -8.00 -8.61 -7.37
CA ILE A 171 -7.53 -7.50 -6.53
C ILE A 171 -6.71 -6.52 -7.38
N ALA A 172 -5.80 -6.99 -8.22
CA ALA A 172 -5.02 -6.13 -9.11
C ALA A 172 -5.90 -5.35 -10.09
N ALA A 173 -6.93 -5.98 -10.68
CA ALA A 173 -7.87 -5.28 -11.57
C ALA A 173 -8.65 -4.18 -10.84
N VAL A 174 -9.17 -4.48 -9.65
CA VAL A 174 -9.81 -3.48 -8.79
C VAL A 174 -8.83 -2.39 -8.39
N ALA A 175 -7.56 -2.74 -8.15
CA ALA A 175 -6.52 -1.79 -7.77
C ALA A 175 -6.16 -0.81 -8.88
N VAL A 176 -6.20 -1.21 -10.16
CA VAL A 176 -6.07 -0.26 -11.29
C VAL A 176 -7.18 0.80 -11.22
N VAL A 177 -8.42 0.38 -10.99
CA VAL A 177 -9.57 1.30 -10.88
C VAL A 177 -9.48 2.17 -9.62
N GLY A 178 -9.10 1.58 -8.48
CA GLY A 178 -8.94 2.30 -7.22
C GLY A 178 -7.87 3.38 -7.31
N ASN A 179 -6.71 3.07 -7.91
CA ASN A 179 -5.67 4.07 -8.16
C ASN A 179 -6.11 5.13 -9.17
N PHE A 180 -6.89 4.78 -10.21
CA PHE A 180 -7.43 5.78 -11.13
C PHE A 180 -8.28 6.85 -10.41
N GLY A 181 -9.01 6.47 -9.35
CA GLY A 181 -9.75 7.42 -8.51
C GLY A 181 -8.90 8.55 -7.92
N ALA A 182 -7.63 8.26 -7.58
CA ALA A 182 -6.69 9.24 -7.02
C ALA A 182 -6.26 10.33 -8.01
N VAL A 183 -6.37 10.07 -9.32
CA VAL A 183 -6.09 11.08 -10.35
C VAL A 183 -7.02 12.29 -10.19
N GLY A 184 -8.24 12.10 -9.68
CA GLY A 184 -9.16 13.19 -9.37
C GLY A 184 -8.61 14.18 -8.35
N GLY A 185 -7.77 13.72 -7.41
CA GLY A 185 -7.14 14.53 -6.38
C GLY A 185 -6.14 15.57 -6.90
N LEU A 186 -5.75 15.49 -8.18
CA LEU A 186 -4.93 16.50 -8.85
C LEU A 186 -5.70 17.76 -9.23
N PHE A 187 -7.03 17.65 -9.37
CA PHE A 187 -7.83 18.68 -10.02
C PHE A 187 -8.85 19.36 -9.10
N THR A 188 -9.09 18.81 -7.91
CA THR A 188 -10.03 19.37 -6.95
C THR A 188 -9.57 19.18 -5.52
N VAL A 189 -9.85 20.19 -4.70
CA VAL A 189 -9.68 20.17 -3.23
C VAL A 189 -11.00 19.93 -2.50
N SER A 190 -12.09 19.66 -3.22
CA SER A 190 -13.42 19.43 -2.66
C SER A 190 -14.13 18.21 -3.28
N GLY A 191 -15.12 17.69 -2.55
CA GLY A 191 -15.98 16.60 -3.01
C GLY A 191 -15.31 15.21 -2.95
N PRO A 192 -15.92 14.18 -3.57
CA PRO A 192 -15.47 12.79 -3.42
C PRO A 192 -14.10 12.51 -4.06
N LEU A 193 -13.66 13.38 -4.97
CA LEU A 193 -12.36 13.31 -5.65
C LEU A 193 -11.28 14.16 -4.96
N ASN A 194 -11.57 14.80 -3.83
CA ASN A 194 -10.57 15.52 -3.04
C ASN A 194 -9.48 14.57 -2.52
N ALA A 195 -8.21 14.95 -2.66
CA ALA A 195 -7.08 14.16 -2.19
C ALA A 195 -7.02 14.01 -0.66
N ALA A 196 -7.54 14.96 0.13
CA ALA A 196 -7.39 14.91 1.60
C ALA A 196 -8.41 13.99 2.30
N ASN A 197 -9.70 14.14 1.98
CA ASN A 197 -10.77 13.37 2.62
C ASN A 197 -11.79 12.77 1.62
N GLY A 198 -11.54 12.88 0.31
CA GLY A 198 -12.44 12.36 -0.70
C GLY A 198 -12.45 10.84 -0.72
N ALA A 199 -13.63 10.25 -0.49
CA ALA A 199 -13.79 8.79 -0.41
C ALA A 199 -13.24 8.03 -1.64
N ILE A 200 -13.22 8.65 -2.82
CA ILE A 200 -12.72 8.02 -4.05
C ILE A 200 -11.21 8.24 -4.20
N ALA A 201 -10.75 9.49 -4.10
CA ALA A 201 -9.36 9.82 -4.44
C ALA A 201 -8.34 9.27 -3.43
N ILE A 202 -8.64 9.29 -2.14
CA ILE A 202 -7.77 8.70 -1.11
C ILE A 202 -8.25 7.32 -0.67
N GLY A 203 -9.57 7.13 -0.53
CA GLY A 203 -10.12 5.84 -0.11
C GLY A 203 -9.83 4.73 -1.12
N GLY A 204 -9.98 4.99 -2.42
CA GLY A 204 -9.71 4.02 -3.48
C GLY A 204 -8.34 3.35 -3.36
N PRO A 205 -7.22 4.10 -3.45
CA PRO A 205 -5.87 3.55 -3.30
C PRO A 205 -5.66 2.83 -1.96
N MET A 206 -6.07 3.44 -0.84
CA MET A 206 -5.84 2.87 0.49
C MET A 206 -6.53 1.51 0.67
N LEU A 207 -7.77 1.38 0.18
CA LEU A 207 -8.51 0.13 0.21
C LEU A 207 -7.80 -0.96 -0.62
N VAL A 208 -7.43 -0.65 -1.87
CA VAL A 208 -6.91 -1.67 -2.79
C VAL A 208 -5.50 -2.12 -2.42
N TRP A 209 -4.66 -1.21 -1.92
CA TRP A 209 -3.34 -1.57 -1.40
C TRP A 209 -3.45 -2.40 -0.11
N SER A 210 -4.41 -2.09 0.77
CA SER A 210 -4.69 -2.92 1.94
C SER A 210 -5.12 -4.34 1.56
N LEU A 211 -6.00 -4.49 0.57
CA LEU A 211 -6.40 -5.79 0.05
C LEU A 211 -5.23 -6.56 -0.57
N TRP A 212 -4.38 -5.89 -1.34
CA TRP A 212 -3.20 -6.50 -1.96
C TRP A 212 -2.24 -7.07 -0.90
N TYR A 213 -1.81 -6.24 0.05
CA TYR A 213 -0.88 -6.68 1.10
C TYR A 213 -1.53 -7.58 2.15
N GLY A 214 -2.86 -7.59 2.28
CA GLY A 214 -3.57 -8.58 3.08
C GLY A 214 -3.63 -9.97 2.44
N ALA A 215 -3.77 -10.04 1.12
CA ALA A 215 -3.87 -11.29 0.39
C ALA A 215 -2.50 -11.93 0.08
N LEU A 216 -1.46 -11.11 -0.04
CA LEU A 216 -0.12 -11.54 -0.44
C LEU A 216 0.56 -12.55 0.52
N PRO A 217 0.46 -12.44 1.86
CA PRO A 217 1.12 -13.36 2.79
C PRO A 217 0.64 -14.81 2.64
N GLY A 218 -0.67 -15.01 2.46
CA GLY A 218 -1.23 -16.34 2.24
C GLY A 218 -0.73 -16.98 0.94
N TRP A 219 -0.68 -16.18 -0.14
CA TRP A 219 -0.08 -16.62 -1.40
C TRP A 219 1.41 -16.93 -1.25
N TYR A 220 2.17 -16.08 -0.56
CA TYR A 220 3.59 -16.29 -0.26
C TYR A 220 3.83 -17.66 0.36
N VAL A 221 3.09 -18.02 1.42
CA VAL A 221 3.27 -19.30 2.12
C VAL A 221 3.00 -20.48 1.18
N ARG A 222 1.92 -20.43 0.40
CA ARG A 222 1.58 -21.48 -0.57
C ARG A 222 2.61 -21.60 -1.69
N HIS A 223 3.10 -20.47 -2.20
CA HIS A 223 4.09 -20.42 -3.26
C HIS A 223 5.44 -21.02 -2.80
N GLN A 224 5.86 -20.76 -1.56
CA GLN A 224 7.06 -21.37 -0.99
C GLN A 224 6.89 -22.89 -0.79
N ALA A 225 5.75 -23.33 -0.26
CA ALA A 225 5.44 -24.76 -0.07
C ALA A 225 5.56 -25.55 -1.38
N ALA A 226 4.90 -25.08 -2.43
CA ALA A 226 4.91 -25.73 -3.73
C ALA A 226 6.32 -25.77 -4.37
N ARG A 227 7.22 -24.87 -3.98
CA ARG A 227 8.62 -24.88 -4.46
C ARG A 227 9.50 -25.84 -3.69
N GLU A 228 9.28 -25.99 -2.38
CA GLU A 228 9.99 -26.98 -1.56
C GLU A 228 9.63 -28.41 -1.95
N GLU A 229 8.36 -28.69 -2.26
CA GLU A 229 7.91 -30.00 -2.76
C GLU A 229 8.53 -30.38 -4.11
N ARG A 230 8.85 -29.39 -4.95
CA ARG A 230 9.46 -29.59 -6.27
C ARG A 230 10.99 -29.60 -6.24
N ALA A 231 11.61 -29.30 -5.10
CA ALA A 231 13.06 -29.36 -4.98
C ALA A 231 13.49 -30.84 -5.00
N PRO A 232 14.43 -31.24 -5.87
CA PRO A 232 14.92 -32.61 -5.87
C PRO A 232 15.50 -32.94 -4.49
N VAL A 233 15.12 -34.10 -3.95
CA VAL A 233 15.73 -34.65 -2.73
C VAL A 233 17.20 -34.90 -3.07
N THR A 234 18.07 -33.95 -2.76
CA THR A 234 19.50 -34.18 -2.77
C THR A 234 19.76 -35.12 -1.61
N ASN A 235 19.71 -36.43 -1.89
CA ASN A 235 20.34 -37.44 -1.06
C ASN A 235 21.84 -37.13 -1.07
N SER A 236 22.29 -36.34 -0.10
CA SER A 236 23.71 -36.27 0.21
C SER A 236 23.99 -37.43 1.18
N PRO A 237 24.98 -38.29 0.88
CA PRO A 237 25.38 -39.42 1.72
C PRO A 237 25.89 -38.97 3.10
#